data_AF-A0A8X6FK47-F1
#
_entry.id   AF-A0A8X6FK47-F1
#
_cell.length_a   1.000
_cell.length_b   1.000
_cell.length_c   1.000
_cell.angle_alpha   90.00
_cell.angle_beta   90.00
_cell.angle_gamma   90.00
#
_symmetry.space_group_name_H-M   'P 1'
#
loop_
_entity.id
_entity.type
_entity.pdbx_description
1 polymer ?
#
loop_
_entity_poly.entity_id
_entity_poly.type
_entity_poly.pdbx_seq_one_letter_code
_entity_poly.pdbx_strand_id
1 'polypeptide(L)'
;MWLKLILLTTILVLVQGETKRKCEKCEPEKCVPPAEECLAGLVRDLCGCCYVCGRREGELCDGDMLPIPYRNRGHGPCGEHLECRPRTDLAPGDPPEAQCVCVKNEYFCGSDGKTYENECQLTEARYTQRNGLQAVHKGPCNSAPKIVTPPEDVSNSTGGHIAMSCEAMGWPIPSIEWRVDRGQGDTIPLPSDDPKVAVQSRGDPVNTR
;
A
#
# COMPACT_ATOMS: atom_id res chain seq x y z
N MET A 1 39.21 32.03 -59.16
CA MET A 1 38.30 32.02 -58.01
C MET A 1 37.58 30.68 -57.96
N TRP A 2 38.04 29.74 -57.14
CA TRP A 2 37.40 28.43 -56.95
C TRP A 2 36.80 28.38 -55.55
N LEU A 3 35.47 28.31 -55.45
CA LEU A 3 34.75 28.02 -54.21
C LEU A 3 35.00 26.54 -53.85
N LYS A 4 35.65 26.28 -52.72
CA LYS A 4 35.67 24.93 -52.12
C LYS A 4 34.44 24.80 -51.21
N LEU A 5 33.45 24.01 -51.63
CA LEU A 5 32.39 23.52 -50.75
C LEU A 5 32.99 22.55 -49.73
N ILE A 6 32.83 22.86 -48.44
CA ILE A 6 33.14 21.95 -47.33
C ILE A 6 31.85 21.18 -47.03
N LEU A 7 31.81 19.89 -47.39
CA LEU A 7 30.74 18.98 -46.97
C LEU A 7 30.97 18.61 -45.49
N LEU A 8 30.15 19.14 -44.59
CA LEU A 8 30.05 18.69 -43.20
C LEU A 8 29.15 17.44 -43.15
N THR A 9 29.75 16.25 -43.15
CA THR A 9 29.04 15.01 -42.87
C THR A 9 28.81 14.90 -41.36
N THR A 10 27.60 15.20 -40.90
CA THR A 10 27.15 14.90 -39.54
C THR A 10 26.97 13.39 -39.41
N ILE A 11 27.89 12.74 -38.71
CA ILE A 11 27.74 11.33 -38.33
C ILE A 11 26.70 11.28 -37.21
N LEU A 12 25.49 10.85 -37.55
CA LEU A 12 24.44 10.54 -36.58
C LEU A 12 24.78 9.16 -35.97
N VAL A 13 25.45 9.16 -34.81
CA VAL A 13 25.67 7.92 -34.05
C VAL A 13 24.37 7.56 -33.34
N LEU A 14 23.64 6.58 -33.88
CA LEU A 14 22.53 5.95 -33.17
C LEU A 14 23.09 5.06 -32.07
N VAL A 15 23.09 5.56 -30.83
CA VAL A 15 23.38 4.76 -29.63
C VAL A 15 22.20 3.81 -29.41
N GLN A 16 22.34 2.54 -29.80
CA GLN A 16 21.39 1.49 -29.45
C GLN A 16 21.62 1.10 -27.99
N GLY A 17 20.86 1.70 -27.08
CA GLY A 17 20.80 1.26 -25.69
C GLY A 17 19.88 0.05 -25.54
N GLU A 18 20.39 -1.16 -25.75
CA GLU A 18 19.70 -2.38 -25.34
C GLU A 18 20.29 -2.89 -24.02
N THR A 19 19.69 -2.50 -22.90
CA THR A 19 20.10 -2.91 -21.55
C THR A 19 19.29 -4.10 -21.01
N LYS A 20 18.84 -5.02 -21.86
CA LYS A 20 18.11 -6.23 -21.39
C LYS A 20 19.07 -7.26 -20.78
N ARG A 21 18.64 -7.99 -19.74
CA ARG A 21 19.42 -9.08 -19.16
C ARG A 21 19.65 -10.17 -20.18
N LYS A 22 20.92 -10.51 -20.41
CA LYS A 22 21.31 -11.61 -21.27
C LYS A 22 21.13 -12.91 -20.48
N CYS A 23 19.92 -13.45 -20.57
CA CYS A 23 19.59 -14.76 -20.02
C CYS A 23 20.02 -15.85 -21.00
N GLU A 24 20.45 -16.98 -20.43
CA GLU A 24 20.69 -18.19 -21.21
C GLU A 24 19.37 -18.82 -21.64
N LYS A 25 19.43 -19.83 -22.53
CA LYS A 25 18.25 -20.58 -22.93
C LYS A 25 17.69 -21.33 -21.71
N CYS A 26 16.40 -21.19 -21.47
CA CYS A 26 15.75 -21.89 -20.36
C CYS A 26 15.78 -23.41 -20.58
N GLU A 27 16.27 -24.13 -19.58
CA GLU A 27 16.30 -25.60 -19.48
C GLU A 27 15.46 -26.03 -18.25
N PRO A 28 14.13 -26.19 -18.39
CA PRO A 28 13.21 -26.41 -17.27
C PRO A 28 13.54 -27.63 -16.41
N GLU A 29 14.12 -28.67 -17.00
CA GLU A 29 14.57 -29.89 -16.34
C GLU A 29 15.67 -29.67 -15.29
N LYS A 30 16.39 -28.54 -15.35
CA LYS A 30 17.41 -28.17 -14.37
C LYS A 30 16.84 -27.36 -13.20
N CYS A 31 15.57 -26.97 -13.26
CA CYS A 31 14.96 -26.18 -12.21
C CYS A 31 14.74 -27.00 -10.93
N VAL A 32 15.17 -26.46 -9.81
CA VAL A 32 14.95 -27.03 -8.48
C VAL A 32 13.73 -26.35 -7.86
N PRO A 33 12.67 -27.11 -7.50
CA PRO A 33 11.53 -26.55 -6.77
C PRO A 33 11.97 -25.95 -5.42
N PRO A 34 11.39 -24.82 -4.99
CA PRO A 34 11.71 -24.26 -3.67
C PRO A 34 11.39 -25.23 -2.54
N ALA A 35 12.32 -25.38 -1.60
CA ALA A 35 12.12 -26.21 -0.40
C ALA A 35 11.36 -25.47 0.72
N GLU A 36 11.37 -24.14 0.67
CA GLU A 36 10.73 -23.26 1.65
C GLU A 36 9.29 -22.94 1.25
N GLU A 37 8.47 -22.55 2.24
CA GLU A 37 7.10 -22.14 2.00
C GLU A 37 7.06 -20.75 1.36
N CYS A 38 6.66 -20.67 0.09
CA CYS A 38 6.58 -19.40 -0.63
C CYS A 38 5.36 -18.57 -0.20
N LEU A 39 5.52 -17.78 0.86
CA LEU A 39 4.43 -16.96 1.41
C LEU A 39 3.95 -15.86 0.45
N ALA A 40 4.83 -15.31 -0.39
CA ALA A 40 4.44 -14.36 -1.43
C ALA A 40 4.13 -15.04 -2.78
N GLY A 41 3.87 -16.34 -2.77
CA GLY A 41 3.57 -17.12 -3.97
C GLY A 41 4.78 -17.56 -4.79
N LEU A 42 4.50 -18.35 -5.83
CA LEU A 42 5.50 -18.93 -6.73
C LEU A 42 5.58 -18.09 -8.01
N VAL A 43 6.69 -17.40 -8.18
CA VAL A 43 6.95 -16.56 -9.35
C VAL A 43 8.04 -17.14 -10.21
N ARG A 44 8.17 -16.64 -11.45
CA ARG A 44 9.32 -16.98 -12.28
C ARG A 44 10.55 -16.20 -11.83
N ASP A 45 11.72 -16.81 -11.99
CA ASP A 45 12.98 -16.10 -11.86
C ASP A 45 13.08 -14.91 -12.84
N LEU A 46 14.12 -14.12 -12.67
CA LEU A 46 14.41 -12.92 -13.47
C LEU A 46 14.69 -13.22 -14.96
N CYS A 47 14.89 -14.48 -15.31
CA CYS A 47 15.01 -14.94 -16.70
C CYS A 47 13.73 -15.56 -17.24
N GLY A 48 12.67 -15.63 -16.44
CA GLY A 48 11.39 -16.22 -16.81
C GLY A 48 11.40 -17.75 -16.85
N CYS A 49 12.42 -18.42 -16.30
CA CYS A 49 12.63 -19.85 -16.48
C CYS A 49 12.09 -20.69 -15.31
N CYS A 50 12.79 -20.70 -14.18
CA CYS A 50 12.45 -21.54 -13.04
C CYS A 50 11.41 -20.88 -12.13
N TYR A 51 10.61 -21.70 -11.45
CA TYR A 51 9.77 -21.22 -10.35
C TYR A 51 10.62 -21.04 -9.10
N VAL A 52 10.51 -19.88 -8.48
CA VAL A 52 11.18 -19.50 -7.23
C VAL A 52 10.17 -18.89 -6.27
N CYS A 53 10.48 -18.89 -4.97
CA CYS A 53 9.69 -18.12 -4.04
C CYS A 53 9.83 -16.63 -4.33
N GLY A 54 8.70 -15.94 -4.42
CA GLY A 54 8.69 -14.49 -4.48
C GLY A 54 9.10 -13.85 -3.16
N ARG A 55 9.73 -12.68 -3.25
CA ARG A 55 10.03 -11.81 -2.11
C ARG A 55 8.76 -11.12 -1.62
N ARG A 56 8.64 -10.92 -0.30
CA ARG A 56 7.47 -10.33 0.38
C ARG A 56 7.47 -8.80 0.33
N GLU A 57 6.33 -8.20 0.67
CA GLU A 57 6.22 -6.74 0.78
C GLU A 57 7.28 -6.16 1.74
N GLY A 58 7.98 -5.12 1.30
CA GLY A 58 9.07 -4.47 2.05
C GLY A 58 10.44 -5.15 1.94
N GLU A 59 10.54 -6.38 1.43
CA GLU A 59 11.84 -7.02 1.22
C GLU A 59 12.56 -6.42 0.01
N LEU A 60 13.91 -6.38 0.07
CA LEU A 60 14.72 -5.93 -1.07
C LEU A 60 14.45 -6.77 -2.32
N CYS A 61 14.66 -6.24 -3.51
CA CYS A 61 14.39 -6.98 -4.74
C CYS A 61 15.30 -6.57 -5.88
N ASP A 62 15.35 -7.43 -6.90
CA ASP A 62 15.95 -7.13 -8.18
C ASP A 62 14.84 -6.97 -9.23
N GLY A 63 14.85 -5.87 -9.98
CA GLY A 63 13.92 -5.65 -11.08
C GLY A 63 14.62 -5.71 -12.42
N ASP A 64 14.25 -6.64 -13.32
CA ASP A 64 14.89 -6.71 -14.64
C ASP A 64 14.61 -5.50 -15.53
N MET A 65 13.50 -4.81 -15.27
CA MET A 65 13.11 -3.57 -15.94
C MET A 65 13.69 -2.32 -15.27
N LEU A 66 14.34 -2.45 -14.11
CA LEU A 66 14.96 -1.33 -13.42
C LEU A 66 16.37 -1.04 -13.96
N PRO A 67 16.81 0.23 -13.96
CA PRO A 67 18.17 0.58 -14.38
C PRO A 67 19.21 -0.05 -13.43
N ILE A 68 20.41 -0.32 -13.95
CA ILE A 68 21.59 -0.59 -13.11
C ILE A 68 21.78 0.68 -12.28
N PRO A 69 21.45 0.65 -10.98
CA PRO A 69 22.05 -0.23 -9.99
C PRO A 69 21.11 -1.23 -9.26
N TYR A 70 19.84 -1.31 -9.66
CA TYR A 70 18.80 -2.12 -8.99
C TYR A 70 18.65 -3.54 -9.58
N ARG A 71 19.65 -3.98 -10.33
CA ARG A 71 19.61 -5.24 -11.07
C ARG A 71 20.74 -6.18 -10.65
N ASN A 72 20.42 -7.47 -10.57
CA ASN A 72 21.35 -8.56 -10.33
C ASN A 72 22.13 -8.49 -8.99
N ARG A 73 21.54 -7.95 -7.92
CA ARG A 73 22.14 -7.98 -6.58
C ARG A 73 21.96 -9.31 -5.87
N GLY A 74 21.17 -10.21 -6.43
CA GLY A 74 20.91 -11.54 -5.88
C GLY A 74 19.79 -11.55 -4.85
N HIS A 75 18.93 -10.53 -4.83
CA HIS A 75 17.74 -10.50 -4.00
C HIS A 75 16.60 -11.34 -4.59
N GLY A 76 16.50 -11.37 -5.93
CA GLY A 76 15.46 -12.12 -6.64
C GLY A 76 14.18 -11.31 -6.92
N PRO A 77 13.17 -11.96 -7.53
CA PRO A 77 11.92 -11.32 -7.94
C PRO A 77 10.95 -11.13 -6.77
N CYS A 78 10.10 -10.11 -6.87
CA CYS A 78 8.96 -9.96 -5.97
C CYS A 78 7.88 -11.02 -6.22
N GLY A 79 7.10 -11.31 -5.18
CA GLY A 79 5.99 -12.24 -5.25
C GLY A 79 4.77 -11.77 -6.02
N GLU A 80 3.70 -12.54 -5.90
CA GLU A 80 2.41 -12.26 -6.52
C GLU A 80 1.88 -10.89 -6.06
N HIS A 81 1.35 -10.11 -7.01
CA HIS A 81 0.79 -8.78 -6.77
C HIS A 81 1.77 -7.72 -6.24
N LEU A 82 3.08 -8.01 -6.26
CA LEU A 82 4.13 -7.10 -5.83
C LEU A 82 4.94 -6.58 -7.03
N GLU A 83 5.40 -5.33 -6.93
CA GLU A 83 6.30 -4.71 -7.90
C GLU A 83 7.60 -4.28 -7.21
N CYS A 84 8.72 -4.53 -7.87
CA CYS A 84 10.02 -4.07 -7.38
C CYS A 84 10.19 -2.58 -7.71
N ARG A 85 10.24 -1.73 -6.68
CA ARG A 85 10.34 -0.27 -6.82
C ARG A 85 11.57 0.29 -6.10
N PRO A 86 12.32 1.23 -6.69
CA PRO A 86 13.41 1.92 -6.01
C PRO A 86 12.93 2.59 -4.71
N ARG A 87 13.74 2.46 -3.66
CA ARG A 87 13.54 3.14 -2.40
C ARG A 87 13.80 4.63 -2.55
N THR A 88 12.95 5.44 -1.92
CA THR A 88 13.05 6.91 -1.93
C THR A 88 13.45 7.49 -0.59
N ASP A 89 13.62 6.64 0.43
CA ASP A 89 13.90 6.98 1.82
C ASP A 89 15.39 6.81 2.20
N LEU A 90 16.25 6.61 1.20
CA LEU A 90 17.70 6.44 1.38
C LEU A 90 18.40 7.77 1.62
N ALA A 91 19.40 7.80 2.51
CA ALA A 91 20.18 9.00 2.75
C ALA A 91 21.15 9.28 1.58
N PRO A 92 21.57 10.54 1.38
CA PRO A 92 22.58 10.85 0.38
C PRO A 92 23.88 10.06 0.62
N GLY A 93 24.28 9.24 -0.36
CA GLY A 93 25.48 8.40 -0.28
C GLY A 93 25.20 6.92 0.00
N ASP A 94 23.97 6.56 0.38
CA ASP A 94 23.58 5.17 0.56
C ASP A 94 23.56 4.41 -0.77
N PRO A 95 23.89 3.10 -0.77
CA PRO A 95 23.73 2.28 -1.94
C PRO A 95 22.28 2.30 -2.42
N PRO A 96 22.02 2.47 -3.72
CA PRO A 96 20.67 2.53 -4.25
C PRO A 96 19.99 1.17 -4.09
N GLU A 97 18.83 1.11 -3.46
CA GLU A 97 18.08 -0.11 -3.16
C GLU A 97 16.69 -0.08 -3.76
N ALA A 98 16.10 -1.26 -3.99
CA ALA A 98 14.71 -1.42 -4.39
C ALA A 98 14.03 -2.42 -3.47
N GLN A 99 12.74 -2.23 -3.23
CA GLN A 99 11.92 -3.09 -2.39
C GLN A 99 10.64 -3.52 -3.10
N CYS A 100 10.09 -4.65 -2.70
CA CYS A 100 8.79 -5.10 -3.16
C CYS A 100 7.69 -4.24 -2.53
N VAL A 101 6.81 -3.70 -3.36
CA VAL A 101 5.68 -2.87 -2.93
C VAL A 101 4.41 -3.47 -3.48
N CYS A 102 3.35 -3.56 -2.67
CA CYS A 102 2.07 -4.07 -3.15
C CYS A 102 1.52 -3.16 -4.25
N VAL A 103 1.10 -3.76 -5.36
CA VAL A 103 0.59 -3.01 -6.51
C VAL A 103 -0.72 -2.31 -6.16
N LYS A 104 -1.56 -2.95 -5.35
CA LYS A 104 -2.85 -2.42 -4.90
C LYS A 104 -2.90 -2.33 -3.39
N ASN A 105 -3.02 -1.12 -2.87
CA ASN A 105 -3.14 -0.87 -1.44
C ASN A 105 -4.61 -0.67 -1.04
N GLU A 106 -5.44 -1.68 -1.32
CA GLU A 106 -6.88 -1.71 -1.01
C GLU A 106 -7.16 -2.73 0.10
N TYR A 107 -7.93 -2.34 1.12
CA TYR A 107 -8.35 -3.28 2.16
C TYR A 107 -9.22 -4.42 1.59
N PHE A 108 -9.16 -5.58 2.22
CA PHE A 108 -10.02 -6.73 1.93
C PHE A 108 -10.53 -7.39 3.22
N CYS A 109 -11.78 -7.86 3.19
CA CYS A 109 -12.31 -8.73 4.23
C CYS A 109 -12.10 -10.19 3.82
N GLY A 110 -11.35 -10.94 4.62
CA GLY A 110 -11.13 -12.36 4.42
C GLY A 110 -12.31 -13.23 4.86
N SER A 111 -12.39 -14.45 4.33
CA SER A 111 -13.37 -15.46 4.76
C SER A 111 -13.16 -15.94 6.19
N ASP A 112 -12.03 -15.59 6.80
CA ASP A 112 -11.71 -15.76 8.22
C ASP A 112 -12.24 -14.60 9.10
N GLY A 113 -12.93 -13.62 8.51
CA GLY A 113 -13.44 -12.45 9.22
C GLY A 113 -12.35 -11.44 9.59
N LYS A 114 -11.13 -11.59 9.04
CA LYS A 114 -10.02 -10.66 9.29
C LYS A 114 -9.92 -9.63 8.16
N THR A 115 -9.68 -8.38 8.54
CA THR A 115 -9.31 -7.33 7.60
C THR A 115 -7.83 -7.46 7.22
N TYR A 116 -7.55 -7.41 5.93
CA TYR A 116 -6.23 -7.34 5.34
C TYR A 116 -6.04 -5.95 4.72
N GLU A 117 -4.89 -5.31 4.92
CA GLU A 117 -4.67 -3.94 4.45
C GLU A 117 -4.56 -3.86 2.92
N ASN A 118 -4.07 -4.93 2.30
CA ASN A 118 -3.87 -5.03 0.87
C ASN A 118 -3.96 -6.49 0.36
N GLU A 119 -3.96 -6.65 -0.96
CA GLU A 119 -4.02 -7.97 -1.63
C GLU A 119 -2.79 -8.85 -1.31
N CYS A 120 -1.63 -8.24 -1.05
CA CYS A 120 -0.39 -8.92 -0.76
C CYS A 120 -0.42 -9.58 0.64
N GLN A 121 -0.90 -8.87 1.67
CA GLN A 121 -1.10 -9.43 3.01
C GLN A 121 -2.13 -10.57 3.01
N LEU A 122 -3.22 -10.44 2.24
CA LEU A 122 -4.20 -11.51 2.10
C LEU A 122 -3.58 -12.74 1.41
N THR A 123 -2.73 -12.52 0.42
CA THR A 123 -2.01 -13.59 -0.29
C THR A 123 -1.04 -14.32 0.65
N GLU A 124 -0.26 -13.59 1.45
CA GLU A 124 0.61 -14.20 2.47
C GLU A 124 -0.18 -15.05 3.47
N ALA A 125 -1.33 -14.57 3.92
CA ALA A 125 -2.19 -15.32 4.82
C ALA A 125 -2.77 -16.59 4.16
N ARG A 126 -3.12 -16.56 2.88
CA ARG A 126 -3.56 -17.76 2.14
C ARG A 126 -2.50 -18.84 2.13
N TYR A 127 -1.27 -18.47 1.79
CA TYR A 127 -0.15 -19.40 1.72
C TYR A 127 0.27 -19.93 3.09
N THR A 128 0.18 -19.08 4.13
CA THR A 128 0.46 -19.46 5.51
C THR A 128 -0.60 -20.43 6.06
N GLN A 129 -1.89 -20.12 5.87
CA GLN A 129 -2.97 -20.86 6.52
C GLN A 129 -3.36 -22.15 5.76
N ARG A 130 -3.20 -22.18 4.43
CA ARG A 130 -3.55 -23.31 3.54
C ARG A 130 -4.96 -23.89 3.75
N ASN A 131 -5.89 -23.04 4.18
CA ASN A 131 -7.27 -23.41 4.51
C ASN A 131 -8.29 -22.91 3.48
N GLY A 132 -7.83 -22.41 2.33
CA GLY A 132 -8.70 -21.87 1.29
C GLY A 132 -9.24 -20.46 1.58
N LEU A 133 -8.55 -19.65 2.39
CA LEU A 133 -8.87 -18.25 2.65
C LEU A 133 -9.18 -17.46 1.36
N GLN A 134 -10.35 -16.82 1.31
CA GLN A 134 -10.79 -16.04 0.15
C GLN A 134 -11.09 -14.60 0.55
N ALA A 135 -11.02 -13.69 -0.43
CA ALA A 135 -11.57 -12.34 -0.26
C ALA A 135 -13.10 -12.45 -0.36
N VAL A 136 -13.82 -12.04 0.69
CA VAL A 136 -15.28 -11.98 0.68
C VAL A 136 -15.74 -10.70 -0.02
N HIS A 137 -15.14 -9.57 0.31
CA HIS A 137 -15.40 -8.30 -0.35
C HIS A 137 -14.21 -7.34 -0.22
N LYS A 138 -14.23 -6.29 -1.05
CA LYS A 138 -13.32 -5.14 -0.92
C LYS A 138 -13.70 -4.28 0.29
N GLY A 139 -12.71 -3.67 0.91
CA GLY A 139 -12.82 -2.91 2.15
C GLY A 139 -12.60 -3.77 3.40
N PRO A 140 -12.44 -3.13 4.57
CA PRO A 140 -12.35 -3.81 5.86
C PRO A 140 -13.56 -4.70 6.15
N CYS A 141 -13.38 -5.72 6.99
CA CYS A 141 -14.50 -6.43 7.57
C CYS A 141 -15.36 -5.49 8.42
N ASN A 142 -16.67 -5.74 8.42
CA ASN A 142 -17.61 -4.97 9.23
C ASN A 142 -17.23 -5.02 10.71
N SER A 143 -17.27 -3.87 11.37
CA SER A 143 -16.99 -3.75 12.79
C SER A 143 -17.95 -2.76 13.44
N ALA A 144 -18.40 -3.10 14.64
CA ALA A 144 -19.31 -2.25 15.39
C ALA A 144 -18.63 -0.92 15.74
N PRO A 145 -19.37 0.21 15.74
CA PRO A 145 -18.87 1.49 16.17
C PRO A 145 -18.29 1.42 17.59
N LYS A 146 -17.09 1.95 17.78
CA LYS A 146 -16.42 2.08 19.07
C LYS A 146 -15.88 3.48 19.25
N ILE A 147 -16.22 4.12 20.37
CA ILE A 147 -15.61 5.39 20.78
C ILE A 147 -14.14 5.11 21.12
N VAL A 148 -13.23 5.72 20.38
CA VAL A 148 -11.78 5.65 20.57
C VAL A 148 -11.34 6.78 21.49
N THR A 149 -11.85 7.98 21.23
CA THR A 149 -11.59 9.18 22.02
C THR A 149 -12.94 9.68 22.55
N PRO A 150 -13.28 9.42 23.82
CA PRO A 150 -14.53 9.90 24.41
C PRO A 150 -14.47 11.40 24.68
N PRO A 151 -15.63 12.08 24.77
CA PRO A 151 -15.68 13.44 25.29
C PRO A 151 -15.25 13.48 26.76
N GLU A 152 -14.51 14.52 27.11
CA GLU A 152 -14.06 14.80 28.48
C GLU A 152 -14.88 15.93 29.11
N ASP A 153 -14.90 15.97 30.44
CA ASP A 153 -15.53 17.03 31.20
C ASP A 153 -14.73 18.34 31.04
N VAL A 154 -15.40 19.39 30.56
CA VAL A 154 -14.80 20.72 30.38
C VAL A 154 -15.53 21.73 31.25
N SER A 155 -14.75 22.57 31.96
CA SER A 155 -15.27 23.71 32.70
C SER A 155 -14.71 25.01 32.12
N ASN A 156 -15.53 26.06 32.08
CA ASN A 156 -15.11 27.38 31.63
C ASN A 156 -15.90 28.47 32.38
N SER A 157 -15.45 29.71 32.27
CA SER A 157 -16.13 30.87 32.83
C SER A 157 -17.37 31.26 32.00
N THR A 158 -18.33 31.90 32.67
CA THR A 158 -19.54 32.41 32.03
C THR A 158 -19.21 33.36 30.89
N GLY A 159 -19.75 33.10 29.70
CA GLY A 159 -19.49 33.87 28.48
C GLY A 159 -18.33 33.33 27.64
N GLY A 160 -17.58 32.33 28.13
CA GLY A 160 -16.60 31.59 27.35
C GLY A 160 -17.22 30.57 26.39
N HIS A 161 -16.38 30.02 25.51
CA HIS A 161 -16.74 28.93 24.61
C HIS A 161 -16.11 27.62 25.10
N ILE A 162 -16.85 26.52 24.99
CA ILE A 162 -16.32 25.17 25.23
C ILE A 162 -16.43 24.36 23.95
N ALA A 163 -15.50 23.43 23.77
CA ALA A 163 -15.51 22.47 22.68
C ALA A 163 -15.39 21.07 23.28
N MET A 164 -16.19 20.15 22.75
CA MET A 164 -16.14 18.73 23.09
C MET A 164 -15.81 17.97 21.81
N SER A 165 -14.92 16.98 21.92
CA SER A 165 -14.56 16.10 20.81
C SER A 165 -14.96 14.67 21.13
N CYS A 166 -15.38 13.94 20.10
CA CYS A 166 -15.61 12.50 20.16
C CYS A 166 -15.07 11.90 18.87
N GLU A 167 -14.30 10.83 19.00
CA GLU A 167 -13.80 10.06 17.87
C GLU A 167 -14.33 8.63 18.00
N ALA A 168 -14.97 8.15 16.93
CA ALA A 168 -15.46 6.80 16.84
C ALA A 168 -14.89 6.11 15.61
N MET A 169 -14.52 4.85 15.76
CA MET A 169 -14.09 3.99 14.66
C MET A 169 -15.11 2.89 14.41
N GLY A 170 -15.20 2.41 13.19
CA GLY A 170 -16.08 1.32 12.79
C GLY A 170 -16.07 1.16 11.28
N TRP A 171 -16.54 0.00 10.81
CA TRP A 171 -16.76 -0.23 9.39
C TRP A 171 -18.19 -0.75 9.15
N PRO A 172 -19.01 -0.06 8.35
CA PRO A 172 -18.76 1.23 7.70
C PRO A 172 -18.52 2.38 8.70
N ILE A 173 -18.01 3.53 8.21
CA ILE A 173 -17.74 4.71 9.05
C ILE A 173 -18.99 5.04 9.89
N PRO A 174 -18.87 5.12 11.22
CA PRO A 174 -20.02 5.34 12.09
C PRO A 174 -20.57 6.77 11.98
N SER A 175 -21.88 6.92 12.14
CA SER A 175 -22.53 8.21 12.34
C SER A 175 -22.54 8.60 13.82
N ILE A 176 -22.11 9.82 14.15
CA ILE A 176 -22.11 10.35 15.51
C ILE A 176 -23.30 11.29 15.71
N GLU A 177 -24.10 11.05 16.74
CA GLU A 177 -25.19 11.93 17.17
C GLU A 177 -24.84 12.56 18.53
N TRP A 178 -25.02 13.87 18.66
CA TRP A 178 -24.83 14.59 19.92
C TRP A 178 -26.15 14.96 20.54
N ARG A 179 -26.22 14.87 21.87
CA ARG A 179 -27.38 15.27 22.68
C ARG A 179 -26.93 16.12 23.84
N VAL A 180 -27.75 17.10 24.22
CA VAL A 180 -27.50 17.98 25.36
C VAL A 180 -28.61 17.83 26.40
N ASP A 181 -28.22 17.72 27.68
CA ASP A 181 -29.09 17.88 28.84
C ASP A 181 -28.67 19.15 29.58
N ARG A 182 -29.65 19.97 29.98
CA ARG A 182 -29.43 21.22 30.73
C ARG A 182 -29.68 21.08 32.23
N GLY A 183 -29.65 19.84 32.74
CA GLY A 183 -29.88 19.51 34.15
C GLY A 183 -31.34 19.26 34.49
N GLN A 184 -32.19 19.07 33.48
CA GLN A 184 -33.62 18.75 33.65
C GLN A 184 -33.90 17.26 33.41
N GLY A 185 -32.90 16.50 32.94
CA GLY A 185 -33.04 15.08 32.60
C GLY A 185 -33.58 14.84 31.18
N ASP A 186 -34.04 15.89 30.50
CA ASP A 186 -34.51 15.85 29.12
C ASP A 186 -33.36 16.12 28.15
N THR A 187 -33.09 15.16 27.26
CA THR A 187 -32.04 15.30 26.24
C THR A 187 -32.58 15.88 24.94
N ILE A 188 -31.92 16.91 24.41
CA ILE A 188 -32.24 17.54 23.13
C ILE A 188 -31.18 17.14 22.09
N PRO A 189 -31.57 16.63 20.89
CA PRO A 189 -30.61 16.32 19.83
C PRO A 189 -29.98 17.59 19.25
N LEU A 190 -28.72 17.49 18.82
CA LEU A 190 -27.95 18.57 18.21
C LEU A 190 -27.60 18.27 16.74
N PRO A 191 -27.45 19.29 15.87
CA PRO A 191 -27.65 20.72 16.14
C PRO A 191 -29.15 21.06 16.34
N SER A 192 -29.41 22.08 17.15
CA SER A 192 -30.75 22.63 17.39
C SER A 192 -30.80 24.10 16.96
N ASP A 193 -31.93 24.78 17.19
CA ASP A 193 -32.10 26.21 16.88
C ASP A 193 -31.36 27.15 17.86
N ASP A 194 -30.57 26.63 18.79
CA ASP A 194 -29.78 27.46 19.70
C ASP A 194 -28.53 27.99 19.00
N PRO A 195 -28.40 29.32 18.76
CA PRO A 195 -27.26 29.90 18.07
C PRO A 195 -25.94 29.78 18.85
N LYS A 196 -25.99 29.34 20.12
CA LYS A 196 -24.82 29.13 20.97
C LYS A 196 -24.20 27.75 20.80
N VAL A 197 -24.84 26.84 20.06
CA VAL A 197 -24.38 25.46 19.88
C VAL A 197 -24.16 25.17 18.40
N ALA A 198 -23.02 24.58 18.08
CA ALA A 198 -22.71 24.10 16.75
C ALA A 198 -22.13 22.68 16.84
N VAL A 199 -22.50 21.82 15.89
CA VAL A 199 -21.96 20.46 15.76
C VAL A 199 -21.28 20.33 14.41
N GLN A 200 -20.06 19.81 14.42
CA GLN A 200 -19.33 19.47 13.21
C GLN A 200 -18.93 17.99 13.27
N SER A 201 -19.30 17.23 12.26
CA SER A 201 -18.80 15.87 12.04
C SER A 201 -17.82 15.87 10.87
N ARG A 202 -16.72 15.11 11.01
CA ARG A 202 -15.79 14.81 9.92
C ARG A 202 -15.66 13.30 9.83
N GLY A 203 -15.75 12.75 8.62
CA GLY A 203 -15.39 11.38 8.33
C GLY A 203 -14.17 11.42 7.43
N ASP A 204 -13.09 10.77 7.84
CA ASP A 204 -11.94 10.63 6.97
C ASP A 204 -12.28 9.68 5.82
N PRO A 205 -12.05 10.06 4.56
CA PRO A 205 -12.23 9.15 3.45
C PRO A 205 -11.28 7.98 3.64
N VAL A 206 -11.86 6.79 3.59
CA VAL A 206 -11.10 5.54 3.52
C VAL A 206 -10.33 5.62 2.22
N ASN A 207 -9.01 5.50 2.29
CA ASN A 207 -8.10 5.71 1.17
C ASN A 207 -8.42 4.72 0.03
N THR A 208 -9.36 5.07 -0.83
CA THR A 208 -9.65 4.40 -2.11
C THR A 208 -8.72 5.02 -3.13
N ARG A 209 -7.48 4.51 -3.21
CA ARG A 209 -6.53 4.83 -4.28
C ARG A 209 -6.42 3.66 -5.24
#